data_AF-A0A956B3U2-F1
#
_entry.id   AF-A0A956B3U2-F1
#
_cell.length_a   1.000
_cell.length_b   1.000
_cell.length_c   1.000
_cell.angle_alpha   90.00
_cell.angle_beta   90.00
_cell.angle_gamma   90.00
#
_symmetry.space_group_name_H-M   'P 1'
#
loop_
_entity.id
_entity.type
_entity.pdbx_description
1 polymer ?
#
loop_
_entity_poly.entity_id
_entity_poly.type
_entity_poly.pdbx_seq_one_letter_code
_entity_poly.pdbx_strand_id
1 'polypeptide(L)'
;MFWDAYKKSFDAWEKATADLMEVWLRSPLVLEPAGTMLTAAMKAKSMSDKASAMWWASLGLPTKRDQERTLHALNELESRLMDLEEQLDSKRG
;
A
#
# COMPACT_ATOMS: atom_id res chain seq x y z
N MET A 1 -5.95 4.35 -44.69
CA MET A 1 -7.40 4.63 -44.64
C MET A 1 -8.04 4.25 -43.31
N PHE A 2 -8.12 2.97 -42.91
CA PHE A 2 -8.71 2.59 -41.61
C PHE A 2 -7.92 3.13 -40.40
N TRP A 3 -6.59 3.02 -40.47
CA TRP A 3 -5.68 3.56 -39.45
C TRP A 3 -5.79 5.07 -39.29
N ASP A 4 -5.89 5.81 -40.39
CA ASP A 4 -5.97 7.28 -40.35
C ASP A 4 -7.29 7.77 -39.75
N ALA A 5 -8.40 7.06 -40.04
CA ALA A 5 -9.69 7.34 -39.43
C ALA A 5 -9.70 7.04 -37.93
N TYR A 6 -9.15 5.89 -37.52
CA TYR A 6 -8.97 5.54 -36.11
C TYR A 6 -8.13 6.60 -35.39
N LYS A 7 -6.98 6.96 -35.96
CA LYS A 7 -6.06 7.91 -35.36
C LYS A 7 -6.69 9.29 -35.19
N LYS A 8 -7.42 9.79 -36.20
CA LYS A 8 -8.15 11.05 -36.08
C LYS A 8 -9.22 11.04 -34.98
N SER A 9 -9.96 9.94 -34.83
CA SER A 9 -10.94 9.77 -33.76
C SER A 9 -10.29 9.63 -32.39
N PHE A 10 -9.15 8.94 -32.31
CA PHE A 10 -8.34 8.81 -31.10
C PHE A 10 -7.78 10.17 -30.67
N ASP A 11 -7.17 10.92 -31.58
CA ASP A 11 -6.59 12.24 -31.30
C ASP A 11 -7.68 13.22 -30.82
N ALA A 12 -8.89 13.14 -31.38
CA ALA A 12 -10.02 13.96 -30.94
C ALA A 12 -10.51 13.58 -29.52
N TRP A 13 -10.55 12.28 -29.21
CA TRP A 13 -10.90 11.79 -27.88
C TRP A 13 -9.82 12.11 -26.84
N GLU A 14 -8.55 11.91 -27.20
CA GLU A 14 -7.39 12.22 -26.36
C GLU A 14 -7.39 13.71 -26.00
N LYS A 15 -7.59 14.58 -26.99
CA LYS A 15 -7.67 16.03 -26.75
C LYS A 15 -8.83 16.41 -25.83
N ALA A 16 -10.03 15.89 -26.08
CA ALA A 16 -11.20 16.18 -25.24
C ALA A 16 -11.01 15.67 -23.79
N THR A 17 -10.37 14.51 -23.64
CA THR A 17 -10.08 13.93 -22.33
C THR A 17 -8.97 14.69 -21.62
N ALA A 18 -7.94 15.13 -22.35
CA ALA A 18 -6.85 15.93 -21.83
C ALA A 18 -7.35 17.29 -21.32
N ASP A 19 -8.20 17.98 -22.08
CA ASP A 19 -8.79 19.26 -21.67
C ASP A 19 -9.66 19.09 -20.41
N LEU A 20 -10.45 18.01 -20.32
CA LEU A 20 -11.25 17.70 -19.15
C LEU A 20 -10.39 17.38 -17.92
N MET A 21 -9.35 16.54 -18.09
CA MET A 21 -8.38 16.19 -17.06
C MET A 21 -7.61 17.43 -16.58
N GLU A 22 -7.24 18.33 -17.49
CA GLU A 22 -6.53 19.56 -17.16
C GLU A 22 -7.40 20.49 -16.30
N VAL A 23 -8.68 20.66 -16.64
CA VAL A 23 -9.62 21.45 -15.82
C VAL A 23 -9.82 20.80 -14.44
N TRP A 24 -9.95 19.47 -14.37
CA TRP A 24 -10.12 18.77 -13.10
C TRP A 24 -8.86 18.80 -12.23
N LEU A 25 -7.68 18.60 -12.81
CA LEU A 25 -6.39 18.57 -12.10
C LEU A 25 -5.86 19.97 -11.78
N ARG A 26 -6.32 21.02 -12.47
CA ARG A 26 -5.96 22.41 -12.16
C ARG A 26 -6.99 23.10 -11.27
N SER A 27 -8.17 22.52 -11.04
CA SER A 27 -9.21 23.13 -10.21
C SER A 27 -9.05 22.73 -8.73
N PRO A 28 -8.63 23.65 -7.85
CA PRO A 28 -8.50 23.38 -6.42
C PRO A 28 -9.85 23.02 -5.78
N LEU A 29 -10.95 23.55 -6.35
CA LEU A 29 -12.33 23.33 -5.91
C LEU A 29 -12.81 21.89 -6.09
N VAL A 30 -12.12 21.07 -6.89
CA VAL A 30 -12.43 19.64 -7.06
C VAL A 30 -11.41 18.77 -6.35
N LEU A 31 -10.12 19.10 -6.48
CA LEU A 31 -9.05 18.31 -5.89
C LEU A 31 -9.03 18.33 -4.36
N GLU A 32 -9.33 19.46 -3.74
CA GLU A 32 -9.30 19.58 -2.28
C GLU A 32 -10.48 18.83 -1.62
N PRO A 33 -11.74 18.97 -2.08
CA PRO A 33 -12.83 18.13 -1.60
C PRO A 33 -12.62 16.63 -1.91
N ALA A 34 -12.11 16.29 -3.10
CA ALA A 34 -11.84 14.89 -3.43
C ALA A 34 -10.73 14.29 -2.54
N GLY A 35 -9.66 15.04 -2.29
CA GLY A 35 -8.57 14.63 -1.41
C GLY A 35 -9.03 14.46 0.05
N THR A 36 -9.87 15.36 0.54
CA THR A 36 -10.45 15.26 1.89
C THR A 36 -11.40 14.07 2.02
N MET A 37 -12.26 13.83 1.02
CA MET A 37 -13.14 12.65 0.98
C MET A 37 -12.35 11.35 0.92
N LEU A 38 -11.33 11.27 0.05
CA LEU A 38 -10.45 10.10 -0.03
C LEU A 38 -9.72 9.86 1.30
N THR A 39 -9.22 10.92 1.93
CA THR A 39 -8.57 10.85 3.24
C THR A 39 -9.53 10.33 4.32
N ALA A 40 -10.77 10.83 4.32
CA ALA A 40 -11.80 10.36 5.24
C ALA A 40 -12.14 8.87 5.01
N ALA A 41 -12.29 8.47 3.75
CA ALA A 41 -12.53 7.07 3.37
C ALA A 41 -11.38 6.16 3.80
N MET A 42 -10.13 6.58 3.59
CA MET A 42 -8.94 5.81 4.02
C MET A 42 -8.85 5.72 5.54
N LYS A 43 -9.16 6.79 6.28
CA LYS A 43 -9.24 6.75 7.75
C LYS A 43 -10.33 5.77 8.21
N ALA A 44 -11.53 5.85 7.64
CA ALA A 44 -12.63 4.93 7.95
C ALA A 44 -12.23 3.48 7.68
N LYS A 45 -11.65 3.19 6.51
CA LYS A 45 -11.11 1.87 6.18
C LYS A 45 -10.07 1.41 7.21
N SER A 46 -9.12 2.26 7.57
CA SER A 46 -8.08 1.89 8.54
C SER A 46 -8.64 1.56 9.92
N MET A 47 -9.70 2.26 10.36
CA MET A 47 -10.38 1.97 11.61
C MET A 47 -11.14 0.65 11.54
N SER A 48 -11.81 0.39 10.42
CA SER A 48 -12.48 -0.89 10.17
C SER A 48 -11.50 -2.06 10.19
N ASP A 49 -10.36 -1.93 9.51
CA ASP A 49 -9.32 -2.98 9.46
C ASP A 49 -8.77 -3.26 10.88
N LYS A 50 -8.57 -2.21 11.69
CA LYS A 50 -8.17 -2.36 13.11
C LYS A 50 -9.25 -3.03 13.96
N ALA A 51 -10.51 -2.66 13.80
CA ALA A 51 -11.61 -3.24 14.55
C ALA A 51 -11.76 -4.73 14.22
N SER A 52 -11.67 -5.09 12.93
CA SER A 52 -11.64 -6.49 12.49
C SER A 52 -10.45 -7.23 13.11
N ALA A 53 -9.24 -6.67 13.08
CA ALA A 53 -8.08 -7.29 13.70
C ALA A 53 -8.27 -7.52 15.21
N MET A 54 -8.84 -6.54 15.92
CA MET A 54 -9.16 -6.67 17.36
C MET A 54 -10.22 -7.74 17.62
N TRP A 55 -11.24 -7.83 16.78
CA TRP A 55 -12.27 -8.87 16.86
C TRP A 55 -11.68 -10.28 16.63
N TRP A 56 -10.79 -10.41 15.66
CA TRP A 56 -10.14 -11.69 15.39
C TRP A 56 -9.20 -12.07 16.54
N ALA A 57 -8.49 -11.09 17.09
CA ALA A 57 -7.65 -11.28 18.28
C ALA A 57 -8.48 -11.66 19.52
N SER A 58 -9.68 -11.09 19.72
CA SER A 58 -10.54 -11.46 20.85
C SER A 58 -11.10 -12.88 20.73
N LEU A 59 -11.24 -13.39 19.50
CA LEU A 59 -11.53 -14.80 19.22
C LEU A 59 -10.30 -15.71 19.29
N GLY A 60 -9.12 -15.16 19.61
CA GLY A 60 -7.87 -15.90 19.70
C GLY A 60 -7.27 -16.30 18.36
N LEU A 61 -7.74 -15.73 17.24
CA LEU A 61 -7.18 -15.98 15.92
C LEU A 61 -5.96 -15.09 15.67
N PRO A 62 -4.81 -15.67 15.25
CA PRO A 62 -3.61 -14.90 14.97
C PRO A 62 -3.83 -13.93 13.81
N THR A 63 -3.54 -12.65 14.02
CA THR A 63 -3.69 -11.61 13.01
C THR A 63 -2.43 -11.49 12.15
N LYS A 64 -2.54 -10.84 10.98
CA LYS A 64 -1.38 -10.52 10.13
C LYS A 64 -0.27 -9.79 10.90
N ARG A 65 -0.66 -8.89 11.82
CA ARG A 65 0.29 -8.15 12.66
C ARG A 65 1.05 -9.08 13.62
N ASP A 66 0.39 -10.10 14.14
CA ASP A 66 1.03 -11.11 15.00
C ASP A 66 1.99 -11.98 14.21
N GLN A 67 1.65 -12.31 12.96
CA GLN A 67 2.54 -13.02 12.03
C GLN A 67 3.80 -12.20 11.73
N GLU A 68 3.65 -10.91 11.40
CA GLU A 68 4.77 -10.01 11.13
C GLU A 68 5.69 -9.87 12.36
N ARG A 69 5.14 -9.74 13.57
CA ARG A 69 5.92 -9.68 14.80
C ARG A 69 6.68 -10.98 15.07
N THR A 70 6.03 -12.12 14.82
CA THR A 70 6.64 -13.45 15.00
C THR A 70 7.76 -13.66 14.01
N LEU A 71 7.55 -13.29 12.74
CA LEU A 71 8.58 -13.36 11.70
C LEU A 71 9.79 -12.48 12.04
N HIS A 72 9.55 -11.26 12.53
CA HIS A 72 10.64 -10.38 12.94
C HIS A 72 11.45 -10.97 14.11
N ALA A 73 10.78 -11.52 15.12
CA ALA A 73 11.44 -12.19 16.23
C ALA A 73 12.25 -13.43 15.79
N LEU A 74 11.74 -14.20 14.82
CA LEU A 74 12.47 -15.33 14.25
C LEU A 74 13.76 -14.88 13.56
N ASN A 75 13.71 -13.84 12.73
CA ASN A 75 14.91 -13.30 12.07
C ASN A 75 15.94 -12.77 13.07
N GLU A 76 15.48 -12.13 14.15
CA GLU A 76 16.37 -11.64 15.21
C GLU A 76 17.05 -12.80 15.96
N LEU A 77 16.30 -13.87 16.25
CA LEU A 77 16.87 -15.08 16.85
C LEU A 77 17.90 -15.75 15.94
N GLU A 78 17.59 -15.87 14.65
CA GLU A 78 18.52 -16.41 13.64
C GLU A 78 19.82 -15.59 13.60
N SER A 79 19.71 -14.26 13.58
CA SER A 79 20.87 -13.37 13.60
C SER A 79 21.75 -13.59 14.83
N ARG A 80 21.15 -13.67 16.02
CA ARG A 80 21.88 -13.91 17.27
C ARG A 80 22.53 -15.30 17.32
N LEU A 81 21.90 -16.30 16.71
CA LEU A 81 22.48 -17.64 16.62
C LEU A 81 23.73 -17.62 15.74
N MET A 82 23.68 -16.96 14.58
CA MET A 82 24.85 -16.79 13.71
C MET A 82 26.01 -16.08 14.45
N ASP A 83 25.72 -14.99 15.16
CA ASP A 83 26.73 -14.27 15.93
C ASP A 83 27.39 -15.15 17.02
N LEU A 84 26.60 -16.04 17.65
CA LEU A 84 27.10 -16.96 18.66
C LEU A 84 27.91 -18.11 18.03
N GLU A 85 27.50 -18.60 16.87
CA GLU A 85 28.27 -19.59 16.09
C GLU A 85 29.64 -19.02 15.71
N GLU A 86 29.71 -17.79 15.20
CA GLU A 86 30.96 -17.11 14.86
C GLU A 86 31.87 -16.90 16.10
N GLN A 87 31.29 -16.54 17.24
CA GLN A 87 32.03 -16.43 18.51
C GLN A 87 32.56 -17.76 19.04
N LEU A 88 31.84 -18.87 18.80
CA LEU A 88 32.29 -20.20 19.20
C LEU A 88 33.43 -20.69 18.31
N ASP A 89 33.33 -20.47 17.01
CA ASP A 89 34.37 -20.84 16.05
C ASP A 89 35.66 -20.05 16.28
N SER A 90 35.55 -18.74 16.53
CA SER A 90 36.72 -17.89 16.86
C SER A 90 37.39 -18.26 18.18
N LYS A 91 36.69 -18.88 19.13
CA LYS A 91 37.26 -19.38 20.40
C LYS A 91 37.79 -20.81 20.32
N ARG A 92 37.42 -21.57 19.28
CA ARG A 92 37.86 -22.95 19.05
C ARG A 92 39.09 -23.05 18.16
N GLY A 93 39.40 -22.02 17.37
CA GLY A 93 40.69 -21.83 16.69
C GLY A 93 41.73 -21.19 17.58
#